data_AF-A0A0N1L5T8-F1
#
_entry.id   AF-A0A0N1L5T8-F1
#
_cell.length_a   1.000
_cell.length_b   1.000
_cell.length_c   1.000
_cell.angle_alpha   90.00
_cell.angle_beta   90.00
_cell.angle_gamma   90.00
#
_symmetry.space_group_name_H-M   'P 1'
#
loop_
_entity.id
_entity.type
_entity.pdbx_description
1 polymer ?
#
loop_
_entity_poly.entity_id
_entity_poly.type
_entity_poly.pdbx_seq_one_letter_code
_entity_poly.pdbx_strand_id
1 'polypeptide(L)'
;MVLAHALRALALQWQAAGRPAVVVAVGATQGSVPRETGTRLLVALDEVQGTIGGGHLELQAIADARALIVRAQAGGGTAFEQRVALGPSLGQCCGGALTLHFTPLAQDRPEAWPTEPPRFALQLHGAGHVGRALVRLLAGLPCQVQWVDERESEFPPEALPPHIEKRCVEPVQAEVAAAPPGAFFLVLTHSHALDMALAEAILQRGDFAWFGLIGSKTKRARFEHRLLARGFAPDLVARMVCPIGLPGLAGKQPEVLAVAVAAQLLLAAPPRG
;
A
#
# COMPACT_ATOMS: atom_id res chain seq x y z
N MET A 1 -4.73 5.76 -8.68
CA MET A 1 -3.37 6.03 -8.14
C MET A 1 -2.61 4.72 -8.22
N VAL A 2 -1.54 4.67 -9.03
CA VAL A 2 -0.69 3.48 -9.16
C VAL A 2 0.41 3.57 -8.11
N LEU A 3 0.66 2.48 -7.37
CA LEU A 3 1.76 2.41 -6.41
C LEU A 3 3.11 2.59 -7.12
N ALA A 4 4.11 3.15 -6.45
CA ALA A 4 5.42 3.42 -7.06
C ALA A 4 6.06 2.18 -7.72
N HIS A 5 5.93 1.00 -7.08
CA HIS A 5 6.42 -0.26 -7.66
C HIS A 5 5.69 -0.65 -8.95
N ALA A 6 4.37 -0.42 -9.01
CA ALA A 6 3.56 -0.72 -10.18
C ALA A 6 3.85 0.26 -11.32
N LEU A 7 4.14 1.53 -11.01
CA LEU A 7 4.53 2.53 -12.00
C LEU A 7 5.90 2.19 -12.62
N ARG A 8 6.87 1.75 -11.80
CA ARG A 8 8.18 1.28 -12.28
C ARG A 8 8.06 0.09 -13.22
N ALA A 9 7.28 -0.93 -12.83
CA ALA A 9 7.06 -2.12 -13.67
C ALA A 9 6.44 -1.74 -15.02
N LEU A 10 5.45 -0.83 -15.01
CA LEU A 10 4.80 -0.36 -16.23
C LEU A 10 5.75 0.46 -17.12
N ALA A 11 6.58 1.32 -16.53
CA ALA A 11 7.58 2.09 -17.28
C ALA A 11 8.59 1.16 -17.98
N LEU A 12 9.09 0.13 -17.28
CA LEU A 12 9.95 -0.90 -17.88
C LEU A 12 9.24 -1.62 -19.05
N GLN A 13 7.97 -1.98 -18.88
CA GLN A 13 7.18 -2.62 -19.94
C GLN A 13 7.02 -1.71 -21.16
N TRP A 14 6.69 -0.43 -20.96
CA TRP A 14 6.53 0.54 -22.06
C TRP A 14 7.85 0.80 -22.76
N GLN A 15 8.95 0.91 -22.01
CA GLN A 15 10.29 1.12 -22.56
C GLN A 15 10.74 -0.09 -23.40
N ALA A 16 10.53 -1.32 -22.90
CA ALA A 16 10.84 -2.54 -23.64
C ALA A 16 10.01 -2.68 -24.92
N ALA A 17 8.76 -2.17 -24.92
CA ALA A 17 7.91 -2.13 -26.09
C ALA A 17 8.23 -0.96 -27.06
N GLY A 18 9.19 -0.09 -26.73
CA GLY A 18 9.51 1.11 -27.51
C GLY A 18 8.36 2.12 -27.56
N ARG A 19 7.43 2.08 -26.60
CA ARG A 19 6.26 2.98 -26.57
C ARG A 19 6.73 4.42 -26.32
N PRO A 20 6.39 5.39 -27.19
CA PRO A 20 6.70 6.80 -26.96
C PRO A 20 5.98 7.30 -25.70
N ALA A 21 6.76 7.69 -24.70
CA ALA A 21 6.27 8.22 -23.44
C ALA A 21 7.29 9.19 -22.84
N VAL A 22 6.82 10.02 -21.91
CA VAL A 22 7.65 10.93 -21.12
C VAL A 22 7.39 10.66 -19.64
N VAL A 23 8.47 10.65 -18.87
CA VAL A 23 8.47 10.61 -17.42
C VAL A 23 8.52 12.05 -16.93
N VAL A 24 7.52 12.45 -16.15
CA VAL A 24 7.50 13.71 -15.42
C VAL A 24 7.80 13.41 -13.95
N ALA A 25 8.88 13.94 -13.41
CA ALA A 25 9.30 13.71 -12.03
C ALA A 25 9.37 15.01 -11.22
N VAL A 26 8.93 14.98 -9.97
CA VAL A 26 9.17 16.07 -9.01
C VAL A 26 10.62 16.00 -8.55
N GLY A 27 11.46 16.92 -9.00
CA GLY A 27 12.89 16.97 -8.69
C GLY A 27 13.22 17.75 -7.41
N ALA A 28 12.56 18.89 -7.19
CA ALA A 28 12.75 19.70 -5.99
C ALA A 28 11.43 20.34 -5.56
N THR A 29 11.31 20.61 -4.26
CA THR A 29 10.12 21.23 -3.67
C THR A 29 10.52 22.35 -2.70
N GLN A 30 9.67 23.36 -2.57
CA GLN A 30 9.82 24.46 -1.63
C GLN A 30 8.44 24.82 -1.07
N GLY A 31 8.31 24.91 0.25
CA GLY A 31 7.02 25.22 0.89
C GLY A 31 5.99 24.09 0.72
N SER A 32 4.71 24.45 0.74
CA SER A 32 3.61 23.49 0.65
C SER A 32 3.33 23.09 -0.79
N VAL A 33 3.60 21.83 -1.13
CA VAL A 33 3.42 21.23 -2.46
C VAL A 33 2.56 19.97 -2.35
N PRO A 34 1.82 19.58 -3.40
CA PRO A 34 0.88 18.46 -3.31
C PRO A 34 1.55 17.09 -3.24
N ARG A 35 2.80 16.98 -3.71
CA ARG A 35 3.61 15.76 -3.71
C ARG A 35 5.08 16.06 -3.48
N GLU A 36 5.74 15.10 -2.86
CA GLU A 36 7.15 15.09 -2.49
C GLU A 36 8.09 14.80 -3.66
N THR A 37 9.36 15.18 -3.50
CA THR A 37 10.45 14.84 -4.43
C THR A 37 10.51 13.34 -4.68
N GLY A 38 10.73 12.96 -5.94
CA GLY A 38 10.75 11.56 -6.38
C GLY A 38 9.39 11.04 -6.86
N THR A 39 8.30 11.80 -6.64
CA THR A 39 7.00 11.46 -7.23
C THR A 39 7.07 11.54 -8.76
N ARG A 40 6.48 10.57 -9.45
CA ARG A 40 6.52 10.43 -10.91
C ARG A 40 5.13 10.30 -11.52
N LEU A 41 5.02 10.81 -12.75
CA LEU A 41 3.90 10.64 -13.66
C LEU A 41 4.45 10.12 -14.99
N LEU A 42 3.89 9.03 -15.50
CA LEU A 42 4.23 8.44 -16.78
C LEU A 42 3.16 8.83 -17.80
N VAL A 43 3.56 9.51 -18.87
CA VAL A 43 2.65 10.10 -19.86
C VAL A 43 2.93 9.52 -21.24
N ALA A 44 1.94 8.89 -21.85
CA ALA A 44 1.87 8.60 -23.27
C ALA A 44 0.85 9.54 -23.96
N LEU A 45 0.71 9.44 -25.28
CA LEU A 45 -0.26 10.25 -26.02
C LEU A 45 -1.71 9.94 -25.60
N ASP A 46 -2.00 8.67 -25.32
CA ASP A 46 -3.33 8.12 -25.04
C ASP A 46 -3.53 7.70 -23.59
N GLU A 47 -2.46 7.61 -22.79
CA GLU A 47 -2.52 7.05 -21.44
C GLU A 47 -1.65 7.85 -20.46
N VAL A 48 -2.11 7.96 -19.21
CA VAL A 48 -1.40 8.63 -18.12
C VAL A 48 -1.48 7.78 -16.85
N GLN A 49 -0.33 7.57 -16.19
CA GLN A 49 -0.20 6.70 -15.03
C GLN A 49 0.63 7.36 -13.93
N GLY A 50 0.17 7.27 -12.67
CA GLY A 50 0.74 8.03 -11.56
C GLY A 50 0.05 9.38 -11.35
N THR A 51 0.60 10.20 -10.45
CA THR A 51 0.12 11.58 -10.18
C THR A 51 1.23 12.38 -9.53
N ILE A 52 1.36 13.65 -9.89
CA ILE A 52 2.29 14.61 -9.26
C ILE A 52 1.54 15.63 -8.38
N GLY A 53 0.25 15.40 -8.12
CA GLY A 53 -0.56 16.25 -7.24
C GLY A 53 -1.89 16.71 -7.81
N GLY A 54 -2.21 16.37 -9.06
CA GLY A 54 -3.48 16.73 -9.68
C GLY A 54 -3.67 18.22 -9.99
N GLY A 55 -4.89 18.59 -10.36
CA GLY A 55 -5.28 19.97 -10.68
C GLY A 55 -4.62 20.53 -11.93
N HIS A 56 -4.51 21.86 -12.01
CA HIS A 56 -3.99 22.55 -13.19
C HIS A 56 -2.51 22.23 -13.46
N LEU A 57 -1.70 22.05 -12.42
CA LEU A 57 -0.31 21.61 -12.52
C LEU A 57 -0.18 20.32 -13.35
N GLU A 58 -0.99 19.31 -13.02
CA GLU A 58 -0.91 18.01 -13.68
C GLU A 58 -1.41 18.08 -15.13
N LEU A 59 -2.46 18.86 -15.40
CA LEU A 59 -2.94 19.09 -16.77
C LEU A 59 -1.88 19.74 -17.66
N GLN A 60 -1.21 20.79 -17.15
CA GLN A 60 -0.14 21.47 -17.87
C GLN A 60 1.05 20.53 -18.10
N ALA A 61 1.48 19.79 -17.08
CA ALA A 61 2.55 18.81 -17.20
C ALA A 61 2.24 17.72 -18.23
N ILE A 62 0.99 17.21 -18.28
CA ILE A 62 0.58 16.23 -19.29
C ILE A 62 0.65 16.83 -20.70
N ALA A 63 0.23 18.09 -20.88
CA ALA A 63 0.29 18.77 -22.17
C ALA A 63 1.75 18.95 -22.63
N ASP A 64 2.62 19.43 -21.74
CA ASP A 64 4.05 19.63 -22.03
C ASP A 64 4.77 18.31 -22.33
N ALA A 65 4.44 17.25 -21.58
CA ALA A 65 4.95 15.91 -21.82
C ALA A 65 4.53 15.38 -23.20
N ARG A 66 3.26 15.56 -23.60
CA ARG A 66 2.77 15.14 -24.92
C ARG A 66 3.40 15.95 -26.05
N ALA A 67 3.60 17.25 -25.86
CA ALA A 67 4.33 18.08 -26.81
C ALA A 67 5.79 17.61 -26.98
N LEU A 68 6.44 17.20 -25.88
CA LEU A 68 7.78 16.63 -25.92
C LEU A 68 7.81 15.30 -26.68
N ILE A 69 6.82 14.41 -26.51
CA ILE A 69 6.70 13.16 -27.29
C ILE A 69 6.67 13.46 -28.79
N VAL A 70 5.82 14.39 -29.22
CA VAL A 70 5.68 14.76 -30.64
C VAL A 70 6.99 15.32 -31.20
N ARG A 71 7.68 16.19 -30.44
CA ARG A 71 8.99 16.74 -30.83
C ARG A 71 10.07 15.65 -30.91
N ALA A 72 10.06 14.70 -29.97
CA ALA A 72 10.99 13.56 -29.95
C ALA A 72 10.84 12.67 -31.19
N GLN A 73 9.60 12.40 -31.60
CA GLN A 73 9.31 11.62 -32.81
C GLN A 73 9.74 12.34 -34.10
N ALA A 74 9.77 13.67 -34.11
CA ALA A 74 10.27 14.48 -35.21
C ALA A 74 11.81 14.64 -35.24
N GLY A 75 12.55 13.90 -34.40
CA GLY A 75 14.01 13.98 -34.31
C GLY A 75 14.53 15.15 -33.46
N GLY A 76 13.66 15.85 -32.74
CA GLY A 76 14.00 16.87 -31.74
C GLY A 76 13.77 16.36 -30.31
N GLY A 77 13.51 17.25 -29.34
CA GLY A 77 13.00 16.89 -28.02
C GLY A 77 14.00 16.26 -27.06
N THR A 78 14.75 17.10 -26.34
CA THR A 78 15.60 16.67 -25.22
C THR A 78 14.86 16.78 -23.90
N ALA A 79 15.35 16.07 -22.88
CA ALA A 79 14.91 16.27 -21.52
C ALA A 79 15.05 17.75 -21.10
N PHE A 80 14.14 18.22 -20.25
CA PHE A 80 14.17 19.60 -19.73
C PHE A 80 13.58 19.68 -18.32
N GLU A 81 13.85 20.79 -17.66
CA GLU A 81 13.33 21.09 -16.33
C GLU A 81 12.45 22.34 -16.36
N GLN A 82 11.42 22.35 -15.52
CA GLN A 82 10.51 23.49 -15.37
C GLN A 82 10.22 23.72 -13.90
N ARG A 83 10.53 24.94 -13.44
CA ARG A 83 10.11 25.40 -12.11
C ARG A 83 8.69 25.96 -12.19
N VAL A 84 7.84 25.50 -11.28
CA VAL A 84 6.43 25.86 -11.20
C VAL A 84 6.15 26.43 -9.81
N ALA A 85 5.81 27.71 -9.74
CA ALA A 85 5.35 28.34 -8.50
C ALA A 85 3.85 28.06 -8.32
N LEU A 86 3.50 27.36 -7.24
CA LEU A 86 2.13 27.09 -6.85
C LEU A 86 1.56 28.33 -6.18
N GLY A 87 0.39 28.78 -6.66
CA GLY A 87 -0.25 29.98 -6.15
C GLY A 87 -1.45 30.38 -7.01
N PRO A 88 -2.01 31.58 -6.77
CA PRO A 88 -3.19 32.08 -7.50
C PRO A 88 -3.01 32.07 -9.02
N SER A 89 -1.79 32.25 -9.50
CA SER A 89 -1.42 32.21 -10.92
C SER A 89 -1.67 30.87 -11.62
N LEU A 90 -1.81 29.77 -10.86
CA LEU A 90 -2.19 28.44 -11.37
C LEU A 90 -3.59 28.01 -10.90
N GLY A 91 -4.35 28.89 -10.24
CA GLY A 91 -5.64 28.57 -9.64
C GLY A 91 -5.55 27.54 -8.50
N GLN A 92 -4.42 27.49 -7.78
CA GLN A 92 -4.18 26.53 -6.70
C GLN A 92 -3.98 27.23 -5.35
N CYS A 93 -4.45 26.59 -4.26
CA CYS A 93 -4.34 27.13 -2.89
C CYS A 93 -3.00 26.82 -2.21
N CYS A 94 -2.17 25.95 -2.80
CA CYS A 94 -0.83 25.66 -2.30
C CYS A 94 0.10 26.83 -2.63
N GLY A 95 0.86 27.32 -1.65
CA GLY A 95 1.79 28.46 -1.83
C GLY A 95 3.25 28.07 -2.04
N GLY A 96 3.54 26.79 -2.28
CA GLY A 96 4.89 26.30 -2.53
C GLY A 96 5.37 26.48 -3.97
N ALA A 97 6.51 25.89 -4.30
CA ALA A 97 7.00 25.76 -5.67
C ALA A 97 7.66 24.40 -5.84
N LEU A 98 7.68 23.88 -7.06
CA LEU A 98 8.35 22.62 -7.37
C LEU A 98 9.04 22.67 -8.73
N THR A 99 10.07 21.85 -8.90
CA THR A 99 10.74 21.65 -10.18
C THR A 99 10.29 20.32 -10.77
N LEU A 100 9.74 20.34 -11.98
CA LEU A 100 9.41 19.15 -12.76
C LEU A 100 10.51 18.85 -13.76
N HIS A 101 10.90 17.59 -13.86
CA HIS A 101 11.86 17.08 -14.83
C HIS A 101 11.08 16.25 -15.85
N PHE A 102 11.23 16.59 -17.12
CA PHE A 102 10.58 15.91 -18.23
C PHE A 102 11.63 15.13 -19.01
N THR A 103 11.54 13.81 -19.01
CA THR A 103 12.52 12.94 -19.66
C THR A 103 11.79 11.97 -20.59
N PRO A 104 12.12 11.92 -21.89
CA PRO A 104 11.61 10.86 -22.76
C PRO A 104 11.93 9.49 -22.15
N LEU A 105 10.96 8.58 -22.08
CA LEU A 105 11.12 7.28 -21.42
C LEU A 105 12.29 6.47 -22.02
N ALA A 106 12.56 6.62 -23.31
CA ALA A 106 13.70 6.00 -23.99
C ALA A 106 15.08 6.49 -23.47
N GLN A 107 15.13 7.67 -22.85
CA GLN A 107 16.33 8.28 -22.27
C GLN A 107 16.36 8.13 -20.73
N ASP A 108 15.27 7.68 -20.13
CA ASP A 108 15.15 7.47 -18.69
C ASP A 108 15.62 6.06 -18.28
N ARG A 109 15.86 5.86 -16.98
CA ARG A 109 16.26 4.57 -16.40
C ARG A 109 15.30 4.12 -15.29
N PRO A 110 14.12 3.56 -15.64
CA PRO A 110 13.16 3.02 -14.67
C PRO A 110 13.76 1.96 -13.73
N GLU A 111 14.79 1.22 -14.16
CA GLU A 111 15.51 0.28 -13.33
C GLU A 111 16.20 0.94 -12.12
N ALA A 112 16.58 2.22 -12.24
CA ALA A 112 17.20 3.02 -11.19
C ALA A 112 16.20 3.80 -10.34
N TRP A 113 14.89 3.74 -10.65
CA TRP A 113 13.89 4.37 -9.81
C TRP A 113 13.89 3.72 -8.42
N PRO A 114 13.84 4.52 -7.34
CA PRO A 114 13.79 3.98 -5.99
C PRO A 114 12.55 3.09 -5.83
N THR A 115 12.76 1.86 -5.38
CA THR A 115 11.69 1.00 -4.91
C THR A 115 11.52 1.25 -3.43
N GLU A 116 10.44 1.92 -3.04
CA GLU A 116 10.12 2.05 -1.63
C GLU A 116 9.87 0.66 -1.04
N PRO A 117 10.52 0.30 0.09
CA PRO A 117 10.18 -0.92 0.79
C PRO A 117 8.72 -0.85 1.24
N PRO A 118 8.04 -2.00 1.38
CA PRO A 118 6.68 -1.99 1.91
C PRO A 118 6.69 -1.33 3.30
N ARG A 119 5.71 -0.46 3.51
CA ARG A 119 5.49 0.23 4.79
C ARG A 119 5.33 -0.76 5.94
N PHE A 120 4.71 -1.91 5.65
CA PHE A 120 4.64 -3.07 6.52
C PHE A 120 4.40 -4.34 5.69
N ALA A 121 4.82 -5.49 6.24
CA ALA A 121 4.43 -6.81 5.78
C ALA A 121 3.31 -7.34 6.68
N LEU A 122 2.18 -7.76 6.10
CA LEU A 122 0.99 -8.22 6.80
C LEU A 122 0.69 -9.68 6.42
N GLN A 123 0.58 -10.55 7.41
CA GLN A 123 -0.09 -11.84 7.26
C GLN A 123 -1.53 -11.71 7.75
N LEU A 124 -2.48 -11.78 6.80
CA LEU A 124 -3.91 -11.64 7.03
C LEU A 124 -4.57 -13.02 7.02
N HIS A 125 -5.11 -13.44 8.16
CA HIS A 125 -5.80 -14.70 8.32
C HIS A 125 -7.32 -14.51 8.27
N GLY A 126 -7.94 -15.06 7.22
CA GLY A 126 -9.37 -15.02 6.96
C GLY A 126 -9.73 -14.29 5.67
N ALA A 127 -10.37 -15.01 4.75
CA ALA A 127 -10.84 -14.52 3.45
C ALA A 127 -12.35 -14.25 3.39
N GLY A 128 -13.02 -14.20 4.55
CA GLY A 128 -14.42 -13.79 4.64
C GLY A 128 -14.65 -12.31 4.29
N HIS A 129 -15.90 -11.85 4.44
CA HIS A 129 -16.36 -10.50 4.03
C HIS A 129 -15.45 -9.34 4.47
N VAL A 130 -14.99 -9.33 5.73
CA VAL A 130 -14.11 -8.27 6.26
C VAL A 130 -12.71 -8.35 5.63
N GLY A 131 -12.15 -9.56 5.47
CA GLY A 131 -10.85 -9.77 4.83
C GLY A 131 -10.85 -9.27 3.38
N ARG A 132 -11.90 -9.60 2.61
CA ARG A 132 -12.08 -9.11 1.24
C ARG A 132 -12.17 -7.58 1.18
N ALA A 133 -12.97 -6.97 2.04
CA ALA A 133 -13.11 -5.52 2.09
C ALA A 133 -11.76 -4.83 2.43
N LEU A 134 -10.99 -5.41 3.35
CA LEU A 134 -9.68 -4.89 3.73
C LEU A 134 -8.65 -5.06 2.60
N VAL A 135 -8.58 -6.21 1.94
CA VAL A 135 -7.67 -6.46 0.81
C VAL A 135 -7.91 -5.48 -0.34
N ARG A 136 -9.17 -5.12 -0.61
CA ARG A 136 -9.50 -4.08 -1.61
C ARG A 136 -8.91 -2.72 -1.27
N LEU A 137 -8.86 -2.34 0.01
CA LEU A 137 -8.21 -1.10 0.45
C LEU A 137 -6.67 -1.23 0.39
N LEU A 138 -6.13 -2.36 0.85
CA LEU A 138 -4.68 -2.62 0.86
C LEU A 138 -4.08 -2.72 -0.56
N ALA A 139 -4.88 -3.02 -1.58
CA ALA A 139 -4.48 -2.98 -2.98
C ALA A 139 -3.93 -1.61 -3.42
N GLY A 140 -4.36 -0.52 -2.77
CA GLY A 140 -3.88 0.84 -3.03
C GLY A 140 -2.81 1.36 -2.06
N LEU A 141 -2.32 0.53 -1.14
CA LEU A 141 -1.36 0.92 -0.10
C LEU A 141 0.01 0.26 -0.31
N PRO A 142 1.12 0.96 0.00
CA PRO A 142 2.47 0.44 -0.16
C PRO A 142 2.79 -0.57 0.96
N CYS A 143 2.17 -1.74 0.91
CA CYS A 143 2.35 -2.82 1.88
C CYS A 143 2.59 -4.14 1.15
N GLN A 144 3.03 -5.17 1.87
CA GLN A 144 3.07 -6.53 1.38
C GLN A 144 2.06 -7.36 2.16
N VAL A 145 1.24 -8.17 1.49
CA VAL A 145 0.18 -8.93 2.13
C VAL A 145 0.28 -10.41 1.74
N GLN A 146 0.32 -11.28 2.74
CA GLN A 146 0.06 -12.72 2.59
C GLN A 146 -1.34 -12.99 3.13
N TRP A 147 -2.29 -13.32 2.26
CA TRP A 147 -3.69 -13.52 2.59
C TRP A 147 -4.02 -15.00 2.67
N VAL A 148 -4.24 -15.49 3.89
CA VAL A 148 -4.31 -16.90 4.24
C VAL A 148 -5.74 -17.28 4.64
N ASP A 149 -6.26 -18.38 4.09
CA ASP A 149 -7.50 -19.05 4.49
C ASP A 149 -7.43 -20.52 4.03
N GLU A 150 -8.23 -21.42 4.59
CA GLU A 150 -8.30 -22.83 4.14
C GLU A 150 -9.34 -23.03 3.03
N ARG A 151 -10.19 -22.03 2.77
CA ARG A 151 -11.34 -22.12 1.87
C ARG A 151 -11.05 -21.40 0.56
N GLU A 152 -10.68 -22.14 -0.49
CA GLU A 152 -10.39 -21.58 -1.82
C GLU A 152 -11.55 -20.71 -2.34
N SER A 153 -12.79 -21.14 -2.13
CA SER A 153 -14.01 -20.42 -2.54
C SER A 153 -14.19 -19.07 -1.86
N GLU A 154 -13.44 -18.79 -0.78
CA GLU A 154 -13.48 -17.50 -0.13
C GLU A 154 -12.62 -16.45 -0.85
N PHE A 155 -11.68 -16.86 -1.70
CA PHE A 155 -10.88 -15.90 -2.45
C PHE A 155 -11.62 -15.38 -3.69
N PRO A 156 -11.48 -14.08 -4.02
CA PRO A 156 -11.99 -13.52 -5.26
C PRO A 156 -11.34 -14.21 -6.48
N PRO A 157 -12.06 -14.46 -7.58
CA PRO A 157 -11.46 -14.97 -8.82
C PRO A 157 -10.59 -13.92 -9.53
N GLU A 158 -10.76 -12.64 -9.22
CA GLU A 158 -10.01 -11.56 -9.85
C GLU A 158 -8.50 -11.63 -9.52
N ALA A 159 -7.70 -11.17 -10.48
CA ALA A 159 -6.27 -10.99 -10.29
C ALA A 159 -6.02 -9.94 -9.19
N LEU A 160 -5.13 -10.28 -8.26
CA LEU A 160 -4.71 -9.35 -7.22
C LEU A 160 -3.44 -8.61 -7.64
N PRO A 161 -3.19 -7.41 -7.09
CA PRO A 161 -1.91 -6.74 -7.24
C PRO A 161 -0.75 -7.65 -6.80
N PRO A 162 0.45 -7.55 -7.42
CA PRO A 162 1.58 -8.42 -7.13
C PRO A 162 2.07 -8.41 -5.66
N HIS A 163 1.76 -7.36 -4.90
CA HIS A 163 2.11 -7.25 -3.48
C HIS A 163 1.13 -7.97 -2.55
N ILE A 164 0.08 -8.60 -3.08
CA ILE A 164 -0.90 -9.38 -2.33
C ILE A 164 -0.89 -10.83 -2.84
N GLU A 165 -0.40 -11.73 -2.00
CA GLU A 165 -0.30 -13.15 -2.30
C GLU A 165 -1.42 -13.94 -1.60
N LYS A 166 -2.19 -14.74 -2.36
CA LYS A 166 -3.17 -15.68 -1.80
C LYS A 166 -2.46 -16.95 -1.35
N ARG A 167 -2.86 -17.48 -0.19
CA ARG A 167 -2.39 -18.75 0.36
C ARG A 167 -3.58 -19.57 0.85
N CYS A 168 -4.07 -20.47 0.00
CA CYS A 168 -5.08 -21.44 0.40
C CYS A 168 -4.39 -22.66 1.00
N VAL A 169 -4.40 -22.77 2.33
CA VAL A 169 -3.65 -23.82 3.05
C VAL A 169 -4.40 -24.35 4.26
N GLU A 170 -4.13 -25.61 4.60
CA GLU A 170 -4.58 -26.24 5.83
C GLU A 170 -3.42 -27.09 6.39
N PRO A 171 -3.00 -26.90 7.66
CA PRO A 171 -3.57 -25.99 8.65
C PRO A 171 -3.10 -24.53 8.48
N VAL A 172 -4.04 -23.58 8.56
CA VAL A 172 -3.78 -22.13 8.39
C VAL A 172 -2.70 -21.60 9.36
N GLN A 173 -2.67 -22.08 10.61
CA GLN A 173 -1.70 -21.60 11.61
C GLN A 173 -0.24 -21.97 11.30
N ALA A 174 0.03 -22.94 10.42
CA ALA A 174 1.40 -23.28 10.04
C ALA A 174 2.08 -22.13 9.29
N GLU A 175 1.32 -21.31 8.54
CA GLU A 175 1.85 -20.16 7.80
C GLU A 175 2.44 -19.10 8.72
N VAL A 176 2.03 -19.06 10.00
CA VAL A 176 2.58 -18.11 10.97
C VAL A 176 4.10 -18.21 11.04
N ALA A 177 4.70 -19.39 10.87
CA ALA A 177 6.15 -19.57 10.88
C ALA A 177 6.87 -19.00 9.63
N ALA A 178 6.18 -18.88 8.50
CA ALA A 178 6.76 -18.40 7.25
C ALA A 178 6.81 -16.86 7.13
N ALA A 179 6.09 -16.15 8.00
CA ALA A 179 6.10 -14.69 8.00
C ALA A 179 7.49 -14.11 8.36
N PRO A 180 7.91 -12.98 7.74
CA PRO A 180 9.18 -12.35 8.07
C PRO A 180 9.19 -11.80 9.51
N PRO A 181 10.37 -11.69 10.16
CA PRO A 181 10.49 -11.02 11.46
C PRO A 181 9.95 -9.60 11.42
N GLY A 182 9.29 -9.16 12.50
CA GLY A 182 8.63 -7.85 12.54
C GLY A 182 7.40 -7.74 11.64
N ALA A 183 6.84 -8.85 11.15
CA ALA A 183 5.57 -8.84 10.43
C ALA A 183 4.41 -8.38 11.31
N PHE A 184 3.37 -7.90 10.63
CA PHE A 184 2.07 -7.63 11.20
C PHE A 184 1.21 -8.87 11.02
N PHE A 185 0.44 -9.23 12.03
CA PHE A 185 -0.53 -10.32 11.95
C PHE A 185 -1.92 -9.78 12.22
N LEU A 186 -2.87 -10.16 11.37
CA LEU A 186 -4.27 -9.81 11.52
C LEU A 186 -5.12 -11.08 11.43
N VAL A 187 -5.78 -11.42 12.52
CA VAL A 187 -6.61 -12.61 12.63
C VAL A 187 -8.08 -12.22 12.59
N LEU A 188 -8.77 -12.64 11.53
CA LEU A 188 -10.19 -12.39 11.32
C LEU A 188 -10.94 -13.59 10.74
N THR A 189 -10.64 -14.78 11.28
CA THR A 189 -11.25 -16.03 10.82
C THR A 189 -12.70 -16.19 11.30
N HIS A 190 -13.36 -17.24 10.80
CA HIS A 190 -14.74 -17.58 11.16
C HIS A 190 -14.82 -18.49 12.40
N SER A 191 -13.69 -19.01 12.90
CA SER A 191 -13.64 -20.03 13.95
C SER A 191 -12.89 -19.55 15.19
N HIS A 192 -13.57 -19.60 16.33
CA HIS A 192 -12.96 -19.26 17.63
C HIS A 192 -11.78 -20.17 17.99
N ALA A 193 -11.82 -21.43 17.56
CA ALA A 193 -10.73 -22.39 17.81
C ALA A 193 -9.52 -22.08 16.94
N LEU A 194 -9.74 -21.72 15.67
CA LEU A 194 -8.67 -21.33 14.76
C LEU A 194 -8.02 -20.01 15.17
N ASP A 195 -8.83 -19.01 15.53
CA ASP A 195 -8.33 -17.76 16.12
C ASP A 195 -7.47 -18.03 17.37
N MET A 196 -7.90 -19.02 18.16
CA MET A 196 -7.14 -19.75 19.19
C MET A 196 -5.71 -20.06 18.78
N ALA A 197 -5.61 -21.05 17.90
CA ALA A 197 -4.35 -21.61 17.43
C ALA A 197 -3.45 -20.55 16.79
N LEU A 198 -4.02 -19.60 16.05
CA LEU A 198 -3.30 -18.49 15.45
C LEU A 198 -2.71 -17.56 16.50
N ALA A 199 -3.51 -17.13 17.49
CA ALA A 199 -3.01 -16.28 18.58
C ALA A 199 -1.87 -16.94 19.34
N GLU A 200 -1.98 -18.24 19.61
CA GLU A 200 -0.92 -19.01 20.25
C GLU A 200 0.36 -19.07 19.42
N ALA A 201 0.26 -19.39 18.12
CA ALA A 201 1.40 -19.45 17.21
C ALA A 201 2.10 -18.09 17.06
N ILE A 202 1.33 -16.99 16.95
CA ILE A 202 1.86 -15.63 16.80
C ILE A 202 2.55 -15.19 18.09
N LEU A 203 1.93 -15.42 19.25
CA LEU A 203 2.54 -15.08 20.53
C LEU A 203 3.77 -15.94 20.81
N GLN A 204 3.76 -17.22 20.43
CA GLN A 204 4.91 -18.10 20.61
C GLN A 204 6.13 -17.66 19.81
N ARG A 205 5.91 -17.08 18.61
CA ARG A 205 6.98 -16.40 17.87
C ARG A 205 7.52 -15.18 18.59
N GLY A 206 6.64 -14.30 19.08
CA GLY A 206 6.97 -13.11 19.86
C GLY A 206 7.71 -11.98 19.11
N ASP A 207 8.17 -12.23 17.89
CA ASP A 207 8.96 -11.31 17.04
C ASP A 207 8.12 -10.43 16.10
N PHE A 208 6.78 -10.44 16.23
CA PHE A 208 5.88 -9.62 15.43
C PHE A 208 6.00 -8.12 15.78
N ALA A 209 5.76 -7.24 14.82
CA ALA A 209 5.68 -5.80 15.11
C ALA A 209 4.28 -5.38 15.58
N TRP A 210 3.23 -6.05 15.08
CA TRP A 210 1.86 -5.79 15.48
C TRP A 210 1.00 -7.05 15.36
N PHE A 211 0.09 -7.28 16.31
CA PHE A 211 -0.88 -8.38 16.27
C PHE A 211 -2.28 -7.88 16.61
N GLY A 212 -3.20 -8.02 15.66
CA GLY A 212 -4.61 -7.72 15.83
C GLY A 212 -5.51 -8.95 15.71
N LEU A 213 -6.55 -8.99 16.53
CA LEU A 213 -7.57 -10.03 16.52
C LEU A 213 -8.97 -9.43 16.44
N ILE A 214 -9.77 -9.84 15.45
CA ILE A 214 -11.18 -9.47 15.37
C ILE A 214 -11.94 -10.05 16.56
N GLY A 215 -12.84 -9.25 17.16
CA GLY A 215 -13.70 -9.72 18.22
C GLY A 215 -14.16 -8.63 19.16
N SER A 216 -14.87 -9.03 20.21
CA SER A 216 -15.34 -8.13 21.27
C SER A 216 -14.37 -8.09 22.45
N LYS A 217 -14.56 -7.12 23.36
CA LYS A 217 -13.88 -7.08 24.67
C LYS A 217 -14.04 -8.38 25.45
N THR A 218 -15.21 -9.02 25.35
CA THR A 218 -15.47 -10.33 25.99
C THR A 218 -14.64 -11.45 25.35
N LYS A 219 -14.48 -11.45 24.01
CA LYS A 219 -13.60 -12.41 23.33
C LYS A 219 -12.16 -12.22 23.79
N ARG A 220 -11.68 -10.97 23.85
CA ARG A 220 -10.37 -10.62 24.39
C ARG A 220 -10.14 -11.21 25.78
N ALA A 221 -11.01 -10.90 26.75
CA ALA A 221 -10.83 -11.39 28.12
C ALA A 221 -10.74 -12.92 28.22
N ARG A 222 -11.55 -13.65 27.41
CA ARG A 222 -11.48 -15.11 27.34
C ARG A 222 -10.18 -15.62 26.71
N PHE A 223 -9.66 -14.93 25.71
CA PHE A 223 -8.40 -15.26 25.06
C PHE A 223 -7.23 -15.03 26.01
N GLU A 224 -7.17 -13.86 26.64
CA GLU A 224 -6.15 -13.52 27.63
C GLU A 224 -6.11 -14.56 28.76
N HIS A 225 -7.26 -14.90 29.34
CA HIS A 225 -7.33 -15.91 30.40
C HIS A 225 -6.75 -17.27 29.98
N ARG A 226 -7.13 -17.76 28.79
CA ARG A 226 -6.64 -19.05 28.27
C ARG A 226 -5.15 -19.02 27.93
N LEU A 227 -4.67 -17.94 27.33
CA LEU A 227 -3.25 -17.77 27.00
C LEU A 227 -2.38 -17.73 28.26
N LEU A 228 -2.81 -16.97 29.28
CA LEU A 228 -2.13 -16.94 30.58
C LEU A 228 -2.12 -18.31 31.25
N ALA A 229 -3.25 -19.03 31.23
CA ALA A 229 -3.34 -20.39 31.78
C ALA A 229 -2.43 -21.40 31.04
N ARG A 230 -2.06 -21.11 29.78
CA ARG A 230 -1.12 -21.91 28.98
C ARG A 230 0.34 -21.47 29.14
N GLY A 231 0.62 -20.51 30.02
CA GLY A 231 1.97 -20.09 30.38
C GLY A 231 2.57 -18.95 29.54
N PHE A 232 1.77 -18.28 28.70
CA PHE A 232 2.25 -17.09 28.00
C PHE A 232 2.45 -15.93 28.99
N ALA A 233 3.55 -15.19 28.82
CA ALA A 233 3.87 -14.05 29.68
C ALA A 233 2.80 -12.93 29.57
N PRO A 234 2.39 -12.29 30.69
CA PRO A 234 1.37 -11.24 30.66
C PRO A 234 1.69 -10.08 29.70
N ASP A 235 2.94 -9.62 29.67
CA ASP A 235 3.36 -8.51 28.80
C ASP A 235 3.26 -8.87 27.32
N LEU A 236 3.51 -10.13 26.98
CA LEU A 236 3.38 -10.64 25.62
C LEU A 236 1.91 -10.75 25.20
N VAL A 237 1.06 -11.26 26.09
CA VAL A 237 -0.40 -11.31 25.87
C VAL A 237 -0.99 -9.90 25.72
N ALA A 238 -0.50 -8.92 26.50
CA ALA A 238 -0.94 -7.54 26.44
C ALA A 238 -0.70 -6.86 25.08
N ARG A 239 0.25 -7.36 24.28
CA ARG A 239 0.52 -6.89 22.91
C ARG A 239 -0.57 -7.29 21.90
N MET A 240 -1.50 -8.16 22.27
CA MET A 240 -2.65 -8.51 21.43
C MET A 240 -3.66 -7.35 21.38
N VAL A 241 -3.87 -6.81 20.19
CA VAL A 241 -4.87 -5.77 19.94
C VAL A 241 -6.21 -6.41 19.62
N CYS A 242 -7.14 -6.34 20.57
CA CYS A 242 -8.53 -6.76 20.40
C CYS A 242 -9.46 -5.84 21.24
N PRO A 243 -10.57 -5.34 20.71
CA PRO A 243 -10.98 -5.35 19.30
C PRO A 243 -9.97 -4.63 18.39
N ILE A 244 -9.89 -5.06 17.13
CA ILE A 244 -9.22 -4.32 16.04
C ILE A 244 -10.09 -3.16 15.55
N GLY A 245 -9.45 -2.22 14.86
CA GLY A 245 -10.05 -1.00 14.34
C GLY A 245 -9.89 0.19 15.27
N LEU A 246 -9.94 1.40 14.69
CA LEU A 246 -9.89 2.64 15.47
C LEU A 246 -11.18 2.85 16.29
N PRO A 247 -11.06 3.30 17.56
CA PRO A 247 -12.23 3.67 18.36
C PRO A 247 -12.95 4.86 17.72
N GLY A 248 -14.27 4.92 17.88
CA GLY A 248 -15.12 6.02 17.39
C GLY A 248 -15.76 5.80 16.02
N LEU A 249 -15.32 4.81 15.24
CA LEU A 249 -16.02 4.38 14.02
C LEU A 249 -17.10 3.35 14.37
N ALA A 250 -18.36 3.75 14.30
CA ALA A 250 -19.51 2.88 14.56
C ALA A 250 -19.95 2.18 13.26
N GLY A 251 -20.21 0.88 13.34
CA GLY A 251 -20.71 0.08 12.22
C GLY A 251 -20.17 -1.35 12.26
N LYS A 252 -21.01 -2.32 11.89
CA LYS A 252 -20.62 -3.73 11.74
C LYS A 252 -20.42 -4.13 10.28
N GLN A 253 -20.59 -3.18 9.36
CA GLN A 253 -20.40 -3.40 7.94
C GLN A 253 -18.93 -3.72 7.67
N PRO A 254 -18.63 -4.70 6.80
CA PRO A 254 -17.27 -5.09 6.44
C PRO A 254 -16.40 -3.91 6.00
N GLU A 255 -16.94 -2.98 5.23
CA GLU A 255 -16.23 -1.83 4.68
C GLU A 255 -15.85 -0.82 5.78
N VAL A 256 -16.75 -0.59 6.75
CA VAL A 256 -16.48 0.31 7.89
C VAL A 256 -15.36 -0.28 8.76
N LEU A 257 -15.43 -1.58 9.03
CA LEU A 257 -14.37 -2.29 9.76
C LEU A 257 -13.05 -2.28 8.99
N ALA A 258 -13.09 -2.51 7.68
CA ALA A 258 -11.90 -2.48 6.82
C ALA A 258 -11.21 -1.11 6.85
N VAL A 259 -11.95 -0.01 6.75
CA VAL A 259 -11.38 1.35 6.87
C VAL A 259 -10.78 1.57 8.25
N ALA A 260 -11.50 1.21 9.32
CA ALA A 260 -11.03 1.37 10.69
C ALA A 260 -9.72 0.58 10.95
N VAL A 261 -9.62 -0.63 10.41
CA VAL A 261 -8.44 -1.49 10.55
C VAL A 261 -7.30 -1.00 9.67
N ALA A 262 -7.55 -0.62 8.42
CA ALA A 262 -6.52 -0.06 7.53
C ALA A 262 -5.88 1.20 8.14
N ALA A 263 -6.68 2.09 8.71
CA ALA A 263 -6.17 3.26 9.43
C ALA A 263 -5.32 2.87 10.66
N GLN A 264 -5.76 1.88 11.44
CA GLN A 264 -4.98 1.37 12.57
C GLN A 264 -3.64 0.75 12.15
N LEU A 265 -3.59 0.00 11.05
CA LEU A 265 -2.36 -0.56 10.49
C LEU A 265 -1.38 0.55 10.08
N LEU A 266 -1.87 1.59 9.41
CA LEU A 266 -1.05 2.74 8.98
C LEU A 266 -0.47 3.52 10.17
N LEU A 267 -1.22 3.64 11.27
CA LEU A 267 -0.74 4.26 12.51
C LEU A 267 0.32 3.40 13.21
N ALA A 268 0.17 2.08 13.20
CA ALA A 268 1.15 1.15 13.77
C ALA A 268 2.44 1.06 12.93
N ALA A 269 2.41 1.45 11.66
CA ALA A 269 3.56 1.53 10.77
C ALA A 269 3.78 2.97 10.28
N PRO A 270 4.29 3.91 11.09
CA PRO A 270 4.55 5.28 10.64
C PRO A 270 5.55 5.28 9.47
N PRO A 271 5.47 6.27 8.55
CA PRO A 271 6.43 6.36 7.44
C PRO A 271 7.86 6.42 7.99
N ARG A 272 8.76 5.66 7.37
CA ARG A 272 10.20 5.79 7.62
C ARG A 272 10.60 7.14 7.03
N GLY A 273 11.01 8.08 7.89
CA GLY A 273 11.40 9.44 7.49
C GLY A 273 12.62 9.47 6.59
#